data_AF-A0A973SZU8-F1
#
_entry.id   AF-A0A973SZU8-F1
#
_cell.length_a   1.000
_cell.length_b   1.000
_cell.length_c   1.000
_cell.angle_alpha   90.00
_cell.angle_beta   90.00
_cell.angle_gamma   90.00
#
_symmetry.space_group_name_H-M   'P 1'
#
loop_
_entity.id
_entity.type
_entity.pdbx_description
1 polymer ?
#
loop_
_entity_poly.entity_id
_entity_poly.type
_entity_poly.pdbx_seq_one_letter_code
_entity_poly.pdbx_strand_id
1 'polypeptide(L)' 'RAERIRGSLPLGRISSTAEIAAAVLYAASPDAASMVGADLVIDGGAAA' A
#
# COMPACT_ATOMS: atom_id res chain seq x y z
N ARG A 1 19.28 8.07 -3.36
CA ARG A 1 18.39 6.94 -2.93
C ARG A 1 17.02 7.06 -3.57
N ALA A 2 16.35 8.22 -3.49
CA ALA A 2 15.07 8.48 -4.17
C ALA A 2 15.11 8.24 -5.69
N GLU A 3 16.16 8.69 -6.39
CA GLU A 3 16.28 8.48 -7.85
C GLU A 3 16.35 7.00 -8.27
N ARG A 4 16.88 6.11 -7.43
CA ARG A 4 16.87 4.66 -7.73
C ARG A 4 15.47 4.05 -7.59
N ILE A 5 14.63 4.63 -6.74
CA ILE A 5 13.28 4.13 -6.45
C ILE A 5 12.32 4.49 -7.59
N ARG A 6 12.56 5.62 -8.26
CA ARG A 6 11.73 6.14 -9.35
C ARG A 6 11.59 5.16 -10.52
N GLY A 7 12.63 4.38 -10.82
CA GLY A 7 12.61 3.38 -11.89
C GLY A 7 12.33 1.95 -11.44
N SER A 8 12.31 1.66 -10.14
CA SER A 8 12.15 0.31 -9.61
C SER A 8 10.74 0.00 -9.09
N LEU A 9 9.93 1.05 -8.85
CA LEU A 9 8.55 0.93 -8.42
C LEU A 9 7.67 1.60 -9.48
N PRO A 10 6.58 0.97 -9.94
CA PRO A 10 5.57 1.62 -10.78
C PRO A 10 5.05 2.94 -10.17
N LEU A 11 4.91 3.01 -8.84
CA LEU A 11 4.49 4.22 -8.15
C LEU A 11 5.55 5.34 -8.19
N GLY A 12 6.80 5.03 -8.58
CA GLY A 12 7.91 5.98 -8.71
C GLY A 12 8.41 6.59 -7.40
N ARG A 13 7.87 6.15 -6.26
CA ARG A 13 8.22 6.60 -4.91
C ARG A 13 7.90 5.54 -3.87
N ILE A 14 8.46 5.72 -2.68
CA ILE A 14 8.06 4.96 -1.49
C ILE A 14 6.73 5.51 -0.97
N SER A 15 5.84 4.59 -0.59
CA SER A 15 4.61 4.94 0.14
C SER A 15 4.96 5.57 1.49
N SER A 16 4.24 6.65 1.81
CA SER A 16 4.34 7.30 3.11
C SER A 16 3.68 6.46 4.20
N THR A 17 4.07 6.69 5.45
CA THR A 17 3.41 6.06 6.61
C THR A 17 1.93 6.43 6.72
N ALA A 18 1.55 7.63 6.27
CA ALA A 18 0.16 8.08 6.25
C ALA A 18 -0.70 7.23 5.29
N GLU A 19 -0.16 6.86 4.12
CA GLU A 19 -0.85 5.98 3.18
C GLU A 19 -1.06 4.58 3.77
N ILE A 20 -0.06 4.05 4.48
CA ILE A 20 -0.20 2.76 5.19
C ILE A 20 -1.26 2.87 6.29
N ALA A 21 -1.24 3.94 7.09
CA ALA A 21 -2.24 4.16 8.14
C ALA A 21 -3.66 4.27 7.58
N ALA A 22 -3.84 4.93 6.43
CA ALA A 22 -5.14 5.04 5.78
C ALA A 22 -5.66 3.67 5.29
N ALA A 23 -4.79 2.83 4.75
CA ALA A 23 -5.18 1.48 4.34
C ALA A 23 -5.55 0.59 5.53
N VAL A 24 -4.82 0.70 6.66
CA VAL A 24 -5.17 0.02 7.91
C VAL A 24 -6.51 0.52 8.45
N LEU A 25 -6.74 1.84 8.42
CA LEU A 25 -8.02 2.43 8.84
C LEU A 25 -9.18 1.91 8.00
N TYR A 26 -9.01 1.82 6.67
CA TYR A 26 -10.00 1.21 5.78
C TYR A 26 -10.25 -0.26 6.14
N ALA A 27 -9.18 -1.06 6.32
CA ALA A 27 -9.30 -2.47 6.68
C ALA A 27 -10.00 -2.68 8.04
N ALA A 28 -9.91 -1.72 8.95
CA ALA A 28 -10.59 -1.74 10.25
C ALA A 28 -12.01 -1.14 10.22
N SER A 29 -12.45 -0.61 9.08
CA SER A 29 -13.75 0.07 8.96
C SER A 29 -14.90 -0.91 8.64
N PRO A 30 -16.16 -0.50 8.85
CA PRO A 30 -17.32 -1.30 8.43
C PRO A 30 -17.35 -1.59 6.92
N ASP A 31 -16.73 -0.75 6.10
CA ASP A 31 -16.69 -0.93 4.64
C ASP A 31 -15.88 -2.18 4.24
N ALA A 32 -14.98 -2.63 5.09
CA ALA A 32 -14.18 -3.84 4.90
C ALA A 32 -14.79 -5.08 5.60
N ALA A 33 -16.05 -5.04 6.05
CA ALA A 33 -16.65 -6.10 6.89
C ALA A 33 -16.61 -7.52 6.29
N SER A 34 -16.52 -7.65 4.96
CA SER A 34 -16.41 -8.94 4.28
C SER A 34 -14.99 -9.30 3.82
N MET A 35 -13.98 -8.46 4.08
CA MET A 35 -12.57 -8.72 3.74
C MET A 35 -11.91 -9.60 4.81
N VAL A 36 -12.31 -10.87 4.89
CA VAL A 36 -11.74 -11.85 5.81
C VAL A 36 -10.81 -12.81 5.05
N GLY A 37 -9.62 -13.06 5.59
CA GLY A 37 -8.65 -13.99 5.00
C GLY A 37 -7.94 -13.45 3.76
N ALA A 38 -8.04 -12.15 3.50
CA ALA A 38 -7.38 -11.48 2.38
C ALA A 38 -6.09 -10.79 2.82
N ASP A 39 -5.07 -10.84 1.95
CA ASP A 39 -3.86 -10.03 2.10
C ASP A 39 -4.02 -8.70 1.36
N LEU A 40 -3.84 -7.58 2.08
CA LEU A 40 -3.84 -6.24 1.50
C LEU A 40 -2.40 -5.79 1.25
N VAL A 41 -1.92 -5.98 0.01
CA VAL A 41 -0.55 -5.62 -0.39
C VAL A 41 -0.46 -4.13 -0.73
N ILE A 42 0.51 -3.44 -0.10
CA ILE A 42 0.78 -2.01 -0.32
C ILE A 42 2.27 -1.81 -0.53
N ASP A 43 2.73 -1.94 -1.77
CA ASP A 43 4.16 -2.01 -2.10
C ASP A 43 4.60 -1.03 -3.21
N GLY A 44 3.70 -0.17 -3.68
CA GLY A 44 3.97 0.74 -4.80
C GLY A 44 4.15 0.04 -6.14
N GLY A 45 3.64 -1.20 -6.27
CA GLY A 45 3.72 -2.03 -7.48
C GLY A 45 5.01 -2.85 -7.59
N ALA A 46 5.72 -3.09 -6.49
CA ALA A 46 6.98 -3.83 -6.51
C ALA A 46 6.82 -5.31 -6.88
N ALA A 47 5.70 -5.92 -6.51
CA ALA A 47 5.40 -7.33 -6.73
C ALA A 47 4.63 -7.60 -8.04
N ALA A 48 4.30 -6.56 -8.80
CA ALA A 48 3.55 -6.64 -10.05
C ALA A 48 4.44 -6.96 -11.26
#